data_AF-A2DQ38-F1
#
_entry.id   AF-A2DQ38-F1
#
_cell.length_a   1.000
_cell.length_b   1.000
_cell.length_c   1.000
_cell.angle_alpha   90.00
_cell.angle_beta   90.00
_cell.angle_gamma   90.00
#
_symmetry.space_group_name_H-M   'P 1'
#
loop_
_entity.id
_entity.type
_entity.pdbx_description
1 polymer ?
#
loop_
_entity_poly.entity_id
_entity_poly.type
_entity_poly.pdbx_seq_one_letter_code
_entity_poly.pdbx_strand_id
1 'polypeptide(L)'
;MFLSNDLWHRVIVSGGVGGSDNYWDQTQIYTDDDGSGGSGGGFTAPGAWRHGKYDASKSANSTFGFSFGYGESSRYDGSLNKKYGYTTTYGANDRPGAGSGWFGGFASHDGNSGSGGGSSWALTKDAAIPRGPITAYDSSYNPVQTRPYEFIDQNEFLFTDVKSISGIWEGNGKLLITIINSAAAISCVTRHNNFYGFSLFLLFEVSST
;
A
#
# COMPACT_ATOMS: atom_id res chain seq x y z
N MET A 1 -7.26 22.19 -4.48
CA MET A 1 -6.85 22.59 -3.10
C MET A 1 -7.17 21.46 -2.15
N PHE A 2 -6.21 20.95 -1.36
CA PHE A 2 -6.47 19.95 -0.31
C PHE A 2 -7.21 20.63 0.85
N LEU A 3 -8.53 20.51 0.87
CA LEU A 3 -9.41 21.14 1.85
C LEU A 3 -9.64 20.27 3.10
N SER A 4 -9.39 18.97 3.01
CA SER A 4 -9.63 17.98 4.06
C SER A 4 -8.48 16.97 4.16
N ASN A 5 -8.14 16.55 5.38
CA ASN A 5 -7.21 15.47 5.66
C ASN A 5 -8.00 14.23 6.11
N ASP A 6 -8.63 13.56 5.14
CA ASP A 6 -9.40 12.34 5.36
C ASP A 6 -8.95 11.21 4.41
N LEU A 7 -9.56 10.04 4.53
CA LEU A 7 -9.18 8.85 3.75
C LEU A 7 -9.35 9.08 2.23
N TRP A 8 -10.38 9.83 1.82
CA TRP A 8 -10.79 10.04 0.43
C TRP A 8 -9.95 11.10 -0.29
N HIS A 9 -9.11 11.83 0.44
CA HIS A 9 -8.18 12.81 -0.11
C HIS A 9 -6.72 12.35 -0.10
N ARG A 10 -6.42 11.11 0.33
CA ARG A 10 -5.04 10.61 0.28
C ARG A 10 -4.59 10.44 -1.16
N VAL A 11 -3.46 11.03 -1.52
CA VAL A 11 -2.86 10.96 -2.88
C VAL A 11 -1.60 10.08 -2.95
N ILE A 12 -1.06 9.73 -1.80
CA ILE A 12 0.05 8.78 -1.63
C ILE A 12 -0.26 7.95 -0.40
N VAL A 13 -0.14 6.63 -0.51
CA VAL A 13 -0.25 5.69 0.60
C VAL A 13 0.84 4.65 0.46
N SER A 14 1.63 4.43 1.50
CA SER A 14 2.62 3.34 1.54
C SER A 14 1.99 2.08 2.13
N GLY A 15 2.35 0.94 1.55
CA GLY A 15 2.00 -0.38 2.06
C GLY A 15 2.95 -0.84 3.17
N GLY A 16 2.41 -1.32 4.27
CA GLY A 16 3.10 -2.02 5.35
C GLY A 16 3.17 -3.53 5.13
N VAL A 17 4.04 -4.17 5.90
CA VAL A 17 4.31 -5.62 5.86
C VAL A 17 3.36 -6.39 6.77
N GLY A 18 3.15 -7.68 6.49
CA GLY A 18 2.53 -8.64 7.42
C GLY A 18 3.52 -9.74 7.76
N GLY A 19 3.32 -10.45 8.88
CA GLY A 19 4.17 -11.56 9.30
C GLY A 19 3.69 -12.18 10.62
N SER A 20 4.08 -13.43 10.86
CA SER A 20 3.89 -14.12 12.15
C SER A 20 5.24 -14.41 12.80
N ASP A 21 5.20 -14.81 14.06
CA ASP A 21 6.34 -15.53 14.64
C ASP A 21 6.54 -16.88 13.93
N ASN A 22 7.72 -17.45 14.13
CA ASN A 22 8.03 -18.83 13.82
C ASN A 22 8.62 -19.46 15.09
N TYR A 23 7.88 -20.39 15.71
CA TYR A 23 8.27 -20.97 17.00
C TYR A 23 9.41 -21.98 16.85
N TRP A 24 9.45 -22.72 15.74
CA TRP A 24 10.54 -23.66 15.48
C TRP A 24 11.74 -22.96 14.83
N ASP A 25 12.94 -23.21 15.37
CA ASP A 25 14.25 -22.89 14.79
C ASP A 25 14.43 -23.64 13.46
N GLN A 26 13.69 -23.20 12.45
CA GLN A 26 13.80 -23.62 11.09
C GLN A 26 14.43 -22.43 10.37
N THR A 27 15.75 -22.51 10.23
CA THR A 27 16.53 -21.69 9.28
C THR A 27 16.13 -21.93 7.81
N GLN A 28 15.12 -22.77 7.58
CA GLN A 28 14.58 -23.14 6.29
C GLN A 28 13.25 -22.42 6.06
N ILE A 29 13.21 -21.61 5.00
CA ILE A 29 11.98 -21.09 4.40
C ILE A 29 11.24 -22.29 3.77
N TYR A 30 9.92 -22.20 3.52
CA TYR A 30 9.11 -23.21 2.84
C TYR A 30 8.71 -24.45 3.66
N THR A 31 8.62 -24.32 4.98
CA THR A 31 8.23 -25.42 5.87
C THR A 31 6.84 -25.20 6.49
N ASP A 32 6.31 -26.21 7.18
CA ASP A 32 4.93 -26.16 7.73
C ASP A 32 4.72 -25.05 8.77
N ASP A 33 5.80 -24.48 9.32
CA ASP A 33 5.86 -23.34 10.24
C ASP A 33 6.66 -22.18 9.60
N ASP A 34 6.13 -21.67 8.49
CA ASP A 34 6.72 -20.57 7.74
C ASP A 34 5.87 -19.30 7.93
N GLY A 35 6.18 -18.57 9.00
CA GLY A 35 5.58 -17.29 9.37
C GLY A 35 5.87 -16.13 8.39
N SER A 36 6.53 -16.39 7.26
CA SER A 36 6.86 -15.39 6.25
C SER A 36 5.61 -14.74 5.68
N GLY A 37 5.40 -13.46 6.00
CA GLY A 37 4.31 -12.68 5.45
C GLY A 37 4.71 -11.85 4.23
N GLY A 38 3.74 -11.11 3.71
CA GLY A 38 3.92 -10.26 2.55
C GLY A 38 4.71 -9.00 2.90
N SER A 39 5.69 -8.68 2.05
CA SER A 39 6.67 -7.60 2.24
C SER A 39 6.12 -6.18 2.18
N GLY A 40 4.82 -6.01 1.90
CA GLY A 40 4.20 -4.70 1.74
C GLY A 40 4.87 -3.82 0.69
N GLY A 41 4.34 -2.62 0.52
CA GLY A 41 5.08 -1.53 -0.12
C GLY A 41 5.10 -1.55 -1.65
N GLY A 42 4.70 -2.62 -2.34
CA GLY A 42 4.52 -2.64 -3.80
C GLY A 42 3.13 -2.17 -4.23
N PHE A 43 2.94 -1.76 -5.49
CA PHE A 43 1.60 -1.43 -6.02
C PHE A 43 0.61 -2.61 -5.98
N THR A 44 1.17 -3.82 -6.04
CA THR A 44 0.51 -5.05 -5.64
C THR A 44 1.20 -5.52 -4.37
N ALA A 45 0.40 -5.78 -3.34
CA ALA A 45 0.91 -6.37 -2.11
C ALA A 45 0.97 -7.88 -2.28
N PRO A 46 2.11 -8.53 -1.96
CA PRO A 46 2.18 -9.98 -2.03
C PRO A 46 1.24 -10.62 -1.00
N GLY A 47 0.80 -11.84 -1.33
CA GLY A 47 0.06 -12.70 -0.42
C GLY A 47 0.95 -13.21 0.72
N ALA A 48 0.61 -14.37 1.27
CA ALA A 48 1.30 -14.94 2.42
C ALA A 48 1.81 -16.36 2.14
N TRP A 49 2.81 -16.79 2.89
CA TRP A 49 3.17 -18.21 2.98
C TRP A 49 2.26 -18.87 4.01
N ARG A 50 1.57 -19.94 3.61
CA ARG A 50 0.78 -20.80 4.49
C ARG A 50 1.33 -22.21 4.45
N HIS A 51 1.81 -22.71 5.59
CA HIS A 51 2.44 -24.03 5.68
C HIS A 51 3.46 -24.26 4.55
N GLY A 52 4.37 -23.28 4.38
CA GLY A 52 5.44 -23.34 3.39
C GLY A 52 5.01 -23.15 1.94
N LYS A 53 3.73 -22.82 1.68
CA LYS A 53 3.19 -22.60 0.33
C LYS A 53 2.72 -21.16 0.15
N TYR A 54 3.25 -20.48 -0.86
CA TYR A 54 2.81 -19.12 -1.18
C TYR A 54 1.42 -19.11 -1.78
N ASP A 55 0.54 -18.30 -1.18
CA ASP A 55 -0.81 -18.07 -1.66
C ASP A 55 -0.94 -16.67 -2.27
N ALA A 56 -0.71 -16.61 -3.58
CA ALA A 56 -0.86 -15.39 -4.37
C ALA A 56 -2.33 -14.93 -4.50
N SER A 57 -3.32 -15.81 -4.23
CA SER A 57 -4.75 -15.48 -4.41
C SER A 57 -5.25 -14.42 -3.44
N LYS A 58 -4.43 -14.07 -2.45
CA LYS A 58 -4.71 -13.13 -1.37
C LYS A 58 -3.89 -11.83 -1.47
N SER A 59 -3.27 -11.61 -2.62
CA SER A 59 -2.50 -10.41 -2.93
C SER A 59 -3.42 -9.20 -3.08
N ALA A 60 -3.36 -8.25 -2.14
CA ALA A 60 -4.15 -7.01 -2.21
C ALA A 60 -3.62 -6.07 -3.30
N ASN A 61 -4.51 -5.29 -3.92
CA ASN A 61 -4.15 -4.32 -4.95
C ASN A 61 -5.12 -3.14 -4.98
N SER A 62 -4.95 -2.22 -5.93
CA SER A 62 -5.75 -1.00 -6.10
C SER A 62 -7.28 -1.19 -6.29
N THR A 63 -7.79 -2.41 -6.27
CA THR A 63 -9.23 -2.70 -6.46
C THR A 63 -9.84 -3.57 -5.36
N PHE A 64 -9.04 -4.19 -4.49
CA PHE A 64 -9.55 -5.00 -3.38
C PHE A 64 -8.54 -5.18 -2.24
N GLY A 65 -9.07 -5.34 -1.03
CA GLY A 65 -8.34 -5.43 0.24
C GLY A 65 -8.98 -4.52 1.29
N PHE A 66 -8.27 -4.24 2.37
CA PHE A 66 -8.72 -3.30 3.41
C PHE A 66 -8.34 -1.87 3.04
N SER A 67 -9.34 -1.04 2.70
CA SER A 67 -9.08 0.27 2.11
C SER A 67 -8.41 1.27 3.07
N PHE A 68 -7.64 2.20 2.51
CA PHE A 68 -7.17 3.43 3.16
C PHE A 68 -6.33 3.26 4.44
N GLY A 69 -5.27 2.47 4.35
CA GLY A 69 -4.22 2.37 5.36
C GLY A 69 -4.54 1.40 6.49
N TYR A 70 -5.54 0.54 6.32
CA TYR A 70 -5.82 -0.57 7.22
C TYR A 70 -5.36 -1.89 6.58
N GLY A 71 -4.91 -2.82 7.42
CA GLY A 71 -4.81 -4.24 7.11
C GLY A 71 -5.73 -5.02 8.05
N GLU A 72 -6.08 -6.24 7.71
CA GLU A 72 -6.91 -7.07 8.57
C GLU A 72 -6.21 -7.41 9.90
N SER A 73 -6.90 -7.22 11.02
CA SER A 73 -6.47 -7.71 12.34
C SER A 73 -6.70 -9.22 12.44
N SER A 74 -5.86 -9.92 13.20
CA SER A 74 -6.05 -11.34 13.48
C SER A 74 -7.35 -11.59 14.27
N ARG A 75 -7.99 -12.74 14.01
CA ARG A 75 -9.27 -13.13 14.61
C ARG A 75 -9.30 -14.63 14.91
N TYR A 76 -10.14 -15.02 15.87
CA TYR A 76 -10.35 -16.42 16.22
C TYR A 76 -11.14 -17.20 15.14
N ASP A 77 -12.15 -16.58 14.53
CA ASP A 77 -13.06 -17.23 13.57
C ASP A 77 -12.76 -16.91 12.09
N GLY A 78 -11.56 -16.40 11.82
CA GLY A 78 -11.10 -16.07 10.49
C GLY A 78 -11.65 -14.74 9.96
N SER A 79 -11.40 -14.49 8.69
CA SER A 79 -11.75 -13.23 8.02
C SER A 79 -13.26 -13.03 7.93
N LEU A 80 -13.69 -11.80 8.17
CA LEU A 80 -15.07 -11.36 7.88
C LEU A 80 -15.26 -10.98 6.40
N ASN A 81 -14.17 -10.71 5.68
CA ASN A 81 -14.18 -10.54 4.22
C ASN A 81 -14.27 -11.92 3.54
N LYS A 82 -15.46 -12.51 3.49
CA LYS A 82 -15.66 -13.89 3.00
C LYS A 82 -15.31 -14.09 1.52
N LYS A 83 -15.25 -13.02 0.73
CA LYS A 83 -14.95 -13.08 -0.70
C LYS A 83 -13.45 -13.23 -0.96
N TYR A 84 -12.62 -12.50 -0.21
CA TYR A 84 -11.20 -12.40 -0.51
C TYR A 84 -10.30 -12.87 0.64
N GLY A 85 -10.72 -12.77 1.89
CA GLY A 85 -9.89 -13.12 3.05
C GLY A 85 -9.73 -14.62 3.30
N TYR A 86 -8.97 -14.94 4.33
CA TYR A 86 -8.79 -16.32 4.82
C TYR A 86 -9.89 -16.66 5.82
N THR A 87 -10.76 -17.61 5.49
CA THR A 87 -11.90 -18.00 6.33
C THR A 87 -11.64 -19.22 7.21
N THR A 88 -10.64 -20.02 6.85
CA THR A 88 -10.17 -21.18 7.64
C THR A 88 -9.10 -20.73 8.61
N THR A 89 -9.19 -21.15 9.87
CA THR A 89 -8.20 -20.81 10.89
C THR A 89 -7.45 -22.04 11.38
N TYR A 90 -6.24 -21.85 11.89
CA TYR A 90 -5.40 -22.89 12.46
C TYR A 90 -4.51 -22.32 13.57
N GLY A 91 -4.19 -23.11 14.60
CA GLY A 91 -3.44 -22.63 15.78
C GLY A 91 -4.26 -21.69 16.67
N ALA A 92 -4.05 -21.71 17.99
CA ALA A 92 -4.96 -21.05 18.94
C ALA A 92 -4.53 -19.65 19.41
N ASN A 93 -3.23 -19.39 19.57
CA ASN A 93 -2.77 -18.24 20.38
C ASN A 93 -1.97 -17.20 19.59
N ASP A 94 -1.13 -17.62 18.65
CA ASP A 94 -0.27 -16.72 17.88
C ASP A 94 -0.82 -16.64 16.46
N ARG A 95 -1.48 -15.52 16.11
CA ARG A 95 -2.04 -15.33 14.77
C ARG A 95 -1.66 -13.96 14.22
N PRO A 96 -1.12 -13.90 13.00
CA PRO A 96 -0.61 -12.64 12.44
C PRO A 96 -1.70 -11.69 11.97
N GLY A 97 -1.47 -10.39 12.16
CA GLY A 97 -2.19 -9.33 11.45
C GLY A 97 -1.61 -9.08 10.05
N ALA A 98 -2.38 -8.45 9.18
CA ALA A 98 -1.98 -8.12 7.82
C ALA A 98 -1.37 -6.72 7.69
N GLY A 99 -0.58 -6.52 6.64
CA GLY A 99 -0.01 -5.23 6.29
C GLY A 99 -1.08 -4.24 5.81
N SER A 100 -0.94 -2.98 6.22
CA SER A 100 -1.79 -1.87 5.78
C SER A 100 -1.38 -1.33 4.42
N GLY A 101 -2.24 -0.60 3.72
CA GLY A 101 -1.89 0.03 2.45
C GLY A 101 -3.05 0.80 1.85
N TRP A 102 -2.95 1.27 0.61
CA TRP A 102 -4.13 1.78 -0.10
C TRP A 102 -5.25 0.75 -0.10
N PHE A 103 -4.86 -0.51 -0.32
CA PHE A 103 -5.58 -1.68 0.11
C PHE A 103 -4.62 -2.57 0.91
N GLY A 104 -4.89 -2.73 2.20
CA GLY A 104 -4.17 -3.67 3.03
C GLY A 104 -4.56 -5.12 2.76
N GLY A 105 -3.65 -5.99 3.20
CA GLY A 105 -3.74 -7.43 3.03
C GLY A 105 -4.77 -8.09 3.95
N PHE A 106 -4.80 -9.41 3.84
CA PHE A 106 -5.63 -10.30 4.65
C PHE A 106 -4.77 -11.01 5.69
N ALA A 107 -5.32 -11.14 6.90
CA ALA A 107 -4.68 -11.89 7.97
C ALA A 107 -4.90 -13.37 7.68
N SER A 108 -3.87 -14.21 7.83
CA SER A 108 -4.03 -15.66 7.60
C SER A 108 -4.92 -16.32 8.63
N HIS A 109 -4.99 -15.74 9.84
CA HIS A 109 -5.66 -16.32 11.01
C HIS A 109 -5.15 -17.74 11.32
N ASP A 110 -3.89 -17.97 11.00
CA ASP A 110 -3.23 -19.28 11.01
C ASP A 110 -1.88 -19.12 11.68
N GLY A 111 -1.67 -19.80 12.80
CA GLY A 111 -0.48 -19.57 13.63
C GLY A 111 0.82 -20.11 13.09
N ASN A 112 0.78 -20.93 12.03
CA ASN A 112 1.98 -21.45 11.39
C ASN A 112 2.24 -20.78 10.02
N SER A 113 1.57 -19.65 9.78
CA SER A 113 1.54 -18.98 8.48
C SER A 113 1.83 -17.50 8.65
N GLY A 114 2.43 -16.87 7.65
CA GLY A 114 2.48 -15.41 7.56
C GLY A 114 1.13 -14.80 7.18
N SER A 115 1.08 -13.46 7.08
CA SER A 115 -0.08 -12.70 6.62
C SER A 115 0.22 -11.88 5.37
N GLY A 116 -0.81 -11.51 4.60
CA GLY A 116 -0.63 -10.70 3.40
C GLY A 116 -0.10 -9.30 3.72
N GLY A 117 0.72 -8.76 2.83
CA GLY A 117 1.17 -7.36 2.91
C GLY A 117 0.08 -6.41 2.44
N GLY A 118 0.28 -5.10 2.62
CA GLY A 118 -0.59 -4.09 2.02
C GLY A 118 0.05 -3.35 0.85
N SER A 119 -0.81 -2.79 -0.02
CA SER A 119 -0.37 -2.18 -1.27
C SER A 119 0.03 -0.72 -1.07
N SER A 120 1.11 -0.30 -1.72
CA SER A 120 1.37 1.12 -1.94
C SER A 120 0.51 1.65 -3.07
N TRP A 121 0.35 2.97 -3.10
CA TRP A 121 -0.42 3.65 -4.13
C TRP A 121 -0.01 5.13 -4.23
N ALA A 122 -0.11 5.68 -5.43
CA ALA A 122 0.01 7.10 -5.68
C ALA A 122 -0.99 7.52 -6.77
N LEU A 123 -1.47 8.75 -6.69
CA LEU A 123 -2.37 9.32 -7.68
C LEU A 123 -1.60 9.72 -8.95
N THR A 124 -1.57 8.81 -9.93
CA THR A 124 -0.97 9.02 -11.26
C THR A 124 -2.02 8.96 -12.37
N LYS A 125 -1.62 9.31 -13.60
CA LYS A 125 -2.50 9.25 -14.77
C LYS A 125 -3.07 7.88 -15.09
N ASP A 126 -2.31 6.87 -14.79
CA ASP A 126 -2.59 5.47 -15.03
C ASP A 126 -3.08 4.73 -13.77
N ALA A 127 -3.27 5.45 -12.67
CA ALA A 127 -3.75 4.84 -11.43
C ALA A 127 -5.15 4.24 -11.62
N ALA A 128 -5.29 2.96 -11.27
CA ALA A 128 -6.57 2.28 -11.23
C ALA A 128 -7.37 2.77 -10.00
N ILE A 129 -8.34 3.64 -10.23
CA ILE A 129 -9.23 4.19 -9.21
C ILE A 129 -10.59 3.46 -9.29
N PRO A 130 -11.08 2.85 -8.19
CA PRO A 130 -12.41 2.27 -8.17
C PRO A 130 -13.47 3.34 -8.47
N ARG A 131 -14.38 3.05 -9.40
CA ARG A 131 -15.50 3.94 -9.73
C ARG A 131 -16.63 3.77 -8.73
N GLY A 132 -17.28 4.89 -8.39
CA GLY A 132 -18.43 4.92 -7.48
C GLY A 132 -18.02 4.93 -6.01
N PRO A 133 -18.98 4.71 -5.09
CA PRO A 133 -18.72 4.75 -3.67
C PRO A 133 -17.83 3.60 -3.19
N ILE A 134 -16.81 3.91 -2.37
CA ILE A 134 -15.95 2.93 -1.71
C ILE A 134 -16.33 2.90 -0.24
N THR A 135 -16.63 1.71 0.29
CA THR A 135 -16.78 1.51 1.73
C THR A 135 -15.39 1.27 2.33
N ALA A 136 -14.96 2.18 3.20
CA ALA A 136 -13.79 1.99 4.04
C ALA A 136 -14.16 1.09 5.22
N TYR A 137 -13.29 0.13 5.52
CA TYR A 137 -13.42 -0.74 6.69
C TYR A 137 -12.21 -0.51 7.60
N ASP A 138 -12.43 -0.58 8.91
CA ASP A 138 -11.33 -0.64 9.87
C ASP A 138 -10.65 -2.03 9.82
N SER A 139 -9.58 -2.21 10.61
CA SER A 139 -8.86 -3.47 10.68
C SER A 139 -9.69 -4.64 11.25
N SER A 140 -10.83 -4.36 11.91
CA SER A 140 -11.77 -5.36 12.41
C SER A 140 -12.90 -5.66 11.42
N TYR A 141 -12.85 -5.09 10.21
CA TYR A 141 -13.86 -5.18 9.16
C TYR A 141 -15.21 -4.52 9.53
N ASN A 142 -15.18 -3.53 10.43
CA ASN A 142 -16.34 -2.67 10.67
C ASN A 142 -16.38 -1.55 9.61
N PRO A 143 -17.55 -1.26 9.02
CA PRO A 143 -17.65 -0.16 8.07
C PRO A 143 -17.44 1.18 8.78
N VAL A 144 -16.51 1.98 8.27
CA VAL A 144 -16.21 3.33 8.78
C VAL A 144 -17.09 4.36 8.07
N GLN A 145 -17.00 4.39 6.74
CA GLN A 145 -17.76 5.32 5.90
C GLN A 145 -17.76 4.84 4.44
N THR A 146 -18.81 5.20 3.71
CA THR A 146 -18.94 4.95 2.27
C THR A 146 -19.04 6.26 1.52
N ARG A 147 -18.08 6.52 0.62
CA ARG A 147 -18.07 7.73 -0.23
C ARG A 147 -17.22 7.48 -1.48
N PRO A 148 -17.50 8.15 -2.62
CA PRO A 148 -16.58 8.16 -3.75
C PRO A 148 -15.20 8.71 -3.35
N TYR A 149 -14.14 8.19 -3.98
CA TYR A 149 -12.82 8.81 -3.87
C TYR A 149 -12.85 10.22 -4.47
N GLU A 150 -12.13 11.19 -3.91
CA GLU A 150 -12.37 12.60 -4.28
C GLU A 150 -11.72 13.00 -5.62
N PHE A 151 -10.65 12.31 -6.02
CA PHE A 151 -9.91 12.60 -7.25
C PHE A 151 -10.30 11.64 -8.38
N ILE A 152 -11.59 11.58 -8.72
CA ILE A 152 -12.11 10.72 -9.80
C ILE A 152 -11.74 11.28 -11.17
N ASP A 153 -11.73 12.62 -11.29
CA ASP A 153 -11.35 13.28 -12.52
C ASP A 153 -9.86 13.59 -12.50
N GLN A 154 -9.20 13.00 -13.47
CA GLN A 154 -7.79 12.79 -13.61
C GLN A 154 -7.10 14.04 -14.22
N ASN A 155 -7.83 15.13 -14.47
CA ASN A 155 -7.33 16.23 -15.30
C ASN A 155 -6.27 17.13 -14.60
N GLU A 156 -6.00 16.94 -13.31
CA GLU A 156 -5.07 17.78 -12.52
C GLU A 156 -4.00 16.97 -11.76
N PHE A 157 -3.43 15.93 -12.38
CA PHE A 157 -2.46 15.08 -11.70
C PHE A 157 -1.15 15.73 -11.31
N LEU A 158 -0.63 15.27 -10.18
CA LEU A 158 0.58 15.79 -9.54
C LEU A 158 1.82 14.90 -9.74
N PHE A 159 1.65 13.60 -10.07
CA PHE A 159 2.75 12.62 -10.03
C PHE A 159 2.90 11.81 -11.32
N THR A 160 4.14 11.70 -11.79
CA THR A 160 4.56 10.78 -12.86
C THR A 160 5.78 9.98 -12.40
N ASP A 161 6.09 8.89 -13.13
CA ASP A 161 7.24 8.03 -12.87
C ASP A 161 7.32 7.50 -11.42
N VAL A 162 6.17 7.22 -10.81
CA VAL A 162 6.12 6.72 -9.43
C VAL A 162 6.69 5.31 -9.39
N LYS A 163 7.75 5.13 -8.60
CA LYS A 163 8.34 3.82 -8.31
C LYS A 163 8.27 3.56 -6.82
N SER A 164 7.71 2.41 -6.48
CA SER A 164 7.65 1.93 -5.10
C SER A 164 8.61 0.77 -4.94
N ILE A 165 9.56 0.91 -4.01
CA ILE A 165 10.61 -0.08 -3.74
C ILE A 165 10.36 -0.64 -2.34
N SER A 166 10.11 -1.95 -2.26
CA SER A 166 9.94 -2.63 -0.97
C SER A 166 11.27 -2.65 -0.21
N GLY A 167 11.21 -2.48 1.11
CA GLY A 167 12.40 -2.55 1.96
C GLY A 167 12.88 -3.98 2.23
N ILE A 168 11.98 -4.96 2.09
CA ILE A 168 12.39 -6.36 2.10
C ILE A 168 13.18 -6.57 0.81
N TRP A 169 14.43 -7.05 0.92
CA TRP A 169 15.44 -7.25 -0.13
C TRP A 169 16.42 -6.09 -0.40
N GLU A 170 15.99 -4.82 -0.44
CA GLU A 170 16.87 -3.69 -0.80
C GLU A 170 17.18 -2.71 0.35
N GLY A 171 16.70 -2.97 1.58
CA GLY A 171 17.03 -2.19 2.78
C GLY A 171 15.89 -1.26 3.23
N ASN A 172 16.13 0.04 3.37
CA ASN A 172 15.05 0.98 3.71
C ASN A 172 14.15 1.15 2.48
N GLY A 173 12.87 0.76 2.58
CA GLY A 173 11.89 0.96 1.49
C GLY A 173 11.77 2.43 1.10
N LYS A 174 11.54 2.71 -0.19
CA LYS A 174 11.53 4.08 -0.73
C LYS A 174 10.40 4.26 -1.73
N LEU A 175 9.85 5.47 -1.74
CA LEU A 175 8.93 5.94 -2.77
C LEU A 175 9.64 7.03 -3.58
N LEU A 176 9.83 6.78 -4.87
CA LEU A 176 10.40 7.75 -5.81
C LEU A 176 9.26 8.32 -6.65
N ILE A 177 9.17 9.65 -6.71
CA ILE A 177 8.09 10.36 -7.39
C ILE A 177 8.70 11.49 -8.21
N THR A 178 8.31 11.60 -9.48
CA THR A 178 8.55 12.80 -10.27
C THR A 178 7.30 13.69 -10.19
N ILE A 179 7.47 14.92 -9.71
CA ILE A 179 6.40 15.92 -9.68
C ILE A 179 6.55 16.76 -10.94
N ILE A 180 5.56 16.72 -11.84
CA ILE A 180 5.55 17.64 -12.98
C ILE A 180 5.05 18.99 -12.48
N ASN A 181 5.96 19.96 -12.44
CA ASN A 181 5.69 21.32 -12.04
C ASN A 181 4.80 22.00 -13.10
N SER A 182 3.48 22.06 -12.91
CA SER A 182 2.62 22.94 -13.70
C SER A 182 2.58 24.34 -13.07
N ALA A 183 3.69 25.07 -13.18
CA ALA A 183 3.69 26.48 -12.83
C ALA A 183 3.31 27.34 -14.03
N ALA A 184 2.04 27.77 -14.07
CA ALA A 184 1.67 29.10 -14.56
C ALA A 184 0.33 29.53 -13.97
N ALA A 185 0.28 29.79 -12.67
CA ALA A 185 -0.75 30.68 -12.13
C ALA A 185 -0.37 32.13 -12.48
N ILE A 186 -0.70 32.58 -13.70
CA ILE A 186 -0.73 34.01 -14.02
C ILE A 186 -2.17 34.48 -13.79
N SER A 187 -2.47 34.92 -12.58
CA SER A 187 -3.69 35.66 -12.26
C SER A 187 -3.53 36.26 -10.85
N CYS A 188 -3.52 37.57 -10.58
CA CYS A 188 -3.54 38.81 -11.36
C CYS A 188 -2.75 39.85 -10.55
N VAL A 189 -2.29 40.92 -11.22
CA VAL A 189 -1.71 42.15 -10.63
C VAL A 189 -0.23 42.10 -10.23
N THR A 190 0.66 42.13 -11.23
CA THR A 190 1.71 43.15 -11.25
C THR A 190 2.19 43.36 -12.68
N ARG A 191 1.76 44.46 -13.29
CA ARG A 191 2.50 45.07 -14.39
C ARG A 191 3.86 45.47 -13.80
N HIS A 192 4.94 44.86 -14.24
CA HIS A 192 6.13 45.53 -14.78
C HIS A 192 7.35 44.59 -14.79
N ASN A 193 7.93 44.51 -15.99
CA ASN A 193 9.29 44.08 -16.34
C ASN A 193 9.67 42.59 -16.19
N ASN A 194 9.62 41.94 -17.35
CA ASN A 194 10.35 40.74 -17.72
C ASN A 194 11.82 40.77 -17.27
N PHE A 195 12.24 39.78 -16.47
CA PHE A 195 13.54 39.14 -16.64
C PHE A 195 13.42 37.69 -16.14
N TYR A 196 13.40 36.76 -17.09
CA TYR A 196 13.39 35.32 -16.85
C TYR A 196 14.80 34.84 -16.50
N GLY A 197 14.93 33.95 -15.51
CA GLY A 197 16.13 33.15 -15.33
C GLY A 197 16.23 32.49 -13.96
N PHE A 198 15.57 31.35 -13.77
CA PHE A 198 15.97 30.37 -12.76
C PHE A 198 16.56 29.16 -13.48
N SER A 199 17.87 28.99 -13.39
CA SER A 199 18.58 27.76 -13.76
C SER A 199 18.75 26.90 -12.51
N LEU A 200 18.26 25.67 -12.54
CA LEU A 200 18.58 24.65 -11.53
C LEU A 200 19.66 23.75 -12.11
N PHE A 201 20.90 23.86 -11.62
CA PHE A 201 22.00 22.95 -11.94
C PHE A 201 22.01 21.80 -10.92
N LEU A 202 21.90 20.55 -11.40
CA LEU A 202 22.25 19.36 -10.63
C LEU A 202 23.50 18.75 -11.26
N LEU A 203 24.63 18.90 -10.57
CA LEU A 203 25.90 18.22 -10.86
C LEU A 203 25.86 16.83 -10.21
N PHE A 204 26.12 15.79 -10.99
CA PHE A 204 26.45 14.47 -10.47
C PHE A 204 27.90 14.15 -10.84
N GLU A 205 28.72 13.90 -9.83
CA GLU A 205 30.08 13.42 -9.98
C GLU A 205 30.04 11.88 -10.01
N VAL A 206 30.51 11.28 -11.10
CA VAL A 206 30.71 9.83 -11.20
C VAL A 206 32.16 9.57 -10.79
N SER A 207 32.35 8.94 -9.62
CA SER A 207 33.66 8.43 -9.24
C SER A 207 33.84 7.03 -9.82
N SER A 208 34.88 6.87 -10.64
CA SER A 208 35.32 5.57 -11.14
C SER A 208 36.41 5.02 -10.21
N THR A 209 36.17 3.87 -9.60
CA THR A 209 37.23 2.91 -9.25
C THR A 209 36.71 1.50 -9.43
#